data_AF-A0A1Y1YD41-F1
#
_entry.id   AF-A0A1Y1YD41-F1
#
_cell.length_a   1.000
_cell.length_b   1.000
_cell.length_c   1.000
_cell.angle_alpha   90.00
_cell.angle_beta   90.00
_cell.angle_gamma   90.00
#
_symmetry.space_group_name_H-M   'P 1'
#
loop_
_entity.id
_entity.type
_entity.pdbx_description
1 polymer ?
#
loop_
_entity_poly.entity_id
_entity_poly.type
_entity_poly.pdbx_seq_one_letter_code
_entity_poly.pdbx_strand_id
1 'polypeptide(L)'
;MLTKLELLPNLAASGVLYERSFKFFQDMAGNARNEKYWLSENIPGLLPSSKNPISVLSVGCGDGNGELDLLALLANRWKKVVYHGVEPNALHKSQFLKNLESKFCNTEHKVLNEDGSVAGFQTSSLEISLFN
;
A
#
# COMPACT_ATOMS: atom_id res chain seq x y z
N MET A 1 34.92 -10.82 -17.03
CA MET A 1 35.01 -11.71 -15.85
C MET A 1 33.61 -11.74 -15.23
N LEU A 2 32.81 -12.77 -15.53
CA LEU A 2 31.48 -12.94 -14.93
C LEU A 2 31.68 -13.43 -13.51
N THR A 3 31.49 -12.57 -12.53
CA THR A 3 31.41 -12.98 -11.12
C THR A 3 30.24 -13.93 -10.98
N LYS A 4 30.53 -15.21 -10.72
CA LYS A 4 29.51 -16.23 -10.46
C LYS A 4 28.69 -15.78 -9.25
N LEU A 5 27.41 -15.47 -9.49
CA LEU A 5 26.40 -15.12 -8.47
C LEU A 5 26.35 -16.12 -7.31
N GLU A 6 26.77 -17.36 -7.55
CA GLU A 6 26.89 -18.46 -6.58
C GLU A 6 27.88 -18.18 -5.42
N LEU A 7 28.83 -17.24 -5.58
CA LEU A 7 29.85 -16.92 -4.56
C LEU A 7 29.42 -15.83 -3.57
N LEU A 8 28.18 -15.34 -3.68
CA LEU A 8 27.66 -14.32 -2.77
C LEU A 8 26.59 -14.97 -1.89
N PRO A 9 26.95 -15.53 -0.71
CA PRO A 9 26.11 -16.45 0.08
C PRO A 9 24.85 -15.81 0.70
N ASN A 10 24.50 -14.58 0.30
CA ASN A 10 23.33 -13.85 0.78
C ASN A 10 22.53 -13.14 -0.33
N LEU A 11 22.95 -13.30 -1.59
CA LEU A 11 22.32 -12.63 -2.74
C LEU A 11 21.27 -13.50 -3.46
N ALA A 12 21.29 -14.81 -3.20
CA ALA A 12 20.38 -15.79 -3.81
C ALA A 12 19.32 -16.34 -2.84
N ALA A 13 19.25 -15.84 -1.60
CA ALA A 13 18.16 -16.19 -0.69
C ALA A 13 16.84 -15.72 -1.32
N SER A 14 15.84 -16.62 -1.38
CA SER A 14 14.62 -16.43 -2.19
C SER A 14 13.86 -15.13 -1.86
N GLY A 15 13.89 -14.66 -0.61
CA GLY A 15 13.31 -13.37 -0.21
C GLY A 15 14.13 -12.15 -0.65
N VAL A 16 15.46 -12.23 -0.56
CA VAL A 16 16.37 -11.10 -0.87
C VAL A 16 16.45 -10.86 -2.38
N LEU A 17 16.45 -11.93 -3.17
CA LEU A 17 16.48 -11.80 -4.64
C LEU A 17 15.15 -11.23 -5.15
N TYR A 18 14.01 -11.72 -4.65
CA TYR A 18 12.69 -11.17 -5.00
C TYR A 18 12.59 -9.68 -4.68
N GLU A 19 12.94 -9.27 -3.46
CA GLU A 19 12.88 -7.87 -3.02
C GLU A 19 13.73 -6.96 -3.91
N ARG A 20 14.97 -7.36 -4.21
CA ARG A 20 15.88 -6.57 -5.06
C ARG A 20 15.40 -6.51 -6.50
N SER A 21 14.96 -7.63 -7.06
CA SER A 21 14.42 -7.68 -8.41
C SER A 21 13.13 -6.86 -8.54
N PHE A 22 12.27 -6.90 -7.53
CA PHE A 22 11.04 -6.12 -7.47
C PHE A 22 11.35 -4.62 -7.37
N LYS A 23 12.27 -4.21 -6.49
CA LYS A 23 12.72 -2.83 -6.39
C LYS A 23 13.33 -2.33 -7.70
N PHE A 24 14.23 -3.11 -8.30
CA PHE A 24 14.83 -2.78 -9.59
C PHE A 24 13.77 -2.65 -10.69
N PHE A 25 12.78 -3.55 -10.71
CA PHE A 25 11.65 -3.44 -11.62
C PHE A 25 10.86 -2.15 -11.38
N GLN A 26 10.53 -1.80 -10.13
CA GLN A 26 9.81 -0.56 -9.82
C GLN A 26 10.59 0.70 -10.23
N ASP A 27 11.90 0.72 -10.00
CA ASP A 27 12.76 1.87 -10.33
C ASP A 27 12.88 2.07 -11.85
N MET A 28 12.82 0.99 -12.62
CA MET A 28 12.98 1.00 -14.09
C MET A 28 11.65 1.04 -14.85
N ALA A 29 10.57 0.53 -14.26
CA ALA A 29 9.27 0.51 -14.88
C ALA A 29 8.53 1.82 -14.60
N GLY A 30 8.36 2.65 -15.64
CA GLY A 30 7.45 3.80 -15.61
C GLY A 30 5.98 3.44 -15.32
N ASN A 31 5.65 2.14 -15.24
CA ASN A 31 4.31 1.59 -15.03
C ASN A 31 3.67 2.03 -13.71
N ALA A 32 4.46 2.26 -12.65
CA ALA A 32 3.93 2.72 -11.37
C ALA A 32 3.24 4.09 -11.45
N ARG A 33 3.62 4.95 -12.43
CA ARG A 33 2.89 6.21 -12.68
C ARG A 33 1.58 5.98 -13.43
N ASN A 34 1.56 5.04 -14.38
CA ASN A 34 0.38 4.77 -15.21
C ASN A 34 -0.75 4.13 -14.40
N GLU A 35 -0.43 3.19 -13.52
CA GLU A 35 -1.40 2.54 -12.64
C GLU A 35 -2.05 3.54 -11.67
N LYS A 36 -1.22 4.30 -10.93
CA LYS A 36 -1.69 5.33 -9.99
C LYS A 36 -2.60 6.35 -10.67
N TYR A 37 -2.20 6.82 -11.84
CA TYR A 37 -2.98 7.77 -12.63
C TYR A 37 -4.31 7.16 -13.04
N TRP A 38 -4.30 5.95 -13.61
CA TRP A 38 -5.53 5.30 -14.04
C TRP A 38 -6.50 5.07 -12.88
N LEU A 39 -6.02 4.57 -11.73
CA LEU A 39 -6.84 4.34 -10.55
C LEU A 39 -7.48 5.66 -10.05
N SER A 40 -6.66 6.70 -9.92
CA SER A 40 -7.10 8.00 -9.39
C SER A 40 -8.11 8.70 -10.29
N GLU A 41 -7.92 8.61 -11.62
CA GLU A 41 -8.79 9.27 -12.59
C GLU A 41 -10.10 8.52 -12.82
N ASN A 42 -10.07 7.19 -12.89
CA ASN A 42 -11.21 6.41 -13.36
C ASN A 42 -12.11 5.91 -12.23
N ILE A 43 -11.51 5.43 -11.13
CA ILE A 43 -12.29 4.78 -10.05
C ILE A 43 -13.34 5.73 -9.44
N PRO A 44 -13.03 7.00 -9.09
CA PRO A 44 -14.04 7.90 -8.52
C PRO A 44 -15.23 8.15 -9.44
N GLY A 45 -15.05 8.08 -10.77
CA GLY A 45 -16.12 8.25 -11.75
C GLY A 45 -17.08 7.06 -11.83
N LEU A 46 -16.57 5.86 -11.51
CA LEU A 46 -17.35 4.61 -11.53
C LEU A 46 -18.16 4.39 -10.25
N LEU A 47 -17.81 5.09 -9.16
CA LEU A 47 -18.45 4.91 -7.86
C LEU A 47 -19.72 5.78 -7.74
N PRO A 48 -20.85 5.22 -7.27
CA PRO A 48 -22.08 5.97 -7.10
C PRO A 48 -21.95 7.03 -6.00
N SER A 49 -22.25 8.30 -6.34
CA SER A 49 -22.17 9.43 -5.41
C SER A 49 -23.13 9.34 -4.21
N SER A 50 -24.20 8.55 -4.32
CA SER A 50 -25.19 8.35 -3.24
C SER A 50 -24.77 7.30 -2.20
N LYS A 51 -23.75 6.48 -2.50
CA LYS A 51 -23.33 5.39 -1.61
C LYS A 51 -22.34 5.91 -0.57
N ASN A 52 -22.63 5.66 0.70
CA ASN A 52 -21.78 6.03 1.83
C ASN A 52 -22.13 5.11 3.02
N PRO A 53 -21.16 4.41 3.66
CA PRO A 53 -19.73 4.40 3.37
C PRO A 53 -19.39 3.73 2.02
N ILE A 54 -18.19 4.04 1.52
CA ILE A 54 -17.55 3.21 0.49
C ILE A 54 -16.58 2.26 1.16
N SER A 55 -16.61 1.01 0.74
CA SER A 55 -15.67 -0.02 1.17
C SER A 55 -14.77 -0.42 0.01
N VAL A 56 -13.47 -0.48 0.26
CA VAL A 56 -12.42 -0.90 -0.68
C VAL A 56 -11.75 -2.15 -0.10
N LEU A 57 -11.63 -3.19 -0.93
CA LEU A 57 -10.81 -4.36 -0.63
C LEU A 57 -9.67 -4.40 -1.65
N SER A 58 -8.43 -4.31 -1.18
CA SER A 58 -7.24 -4.49 -2.00
C SER A 58 -6.53 -5.78 -1.61
N VAL A 59 -6.15 -6.57 -2.62
CA VAL A 59 -5.48 -7.86 -2.47
C VAL A 59 -4.10 -7.77 -3.12
N GLY A 60 -3.05 -8.04 -2.36
CA GLY A 60 -1.69 -7.76 -2.78
C GLY A 60 -1.42 -6.25 -2.81
N CYS A 61 -1.88 -5.52 -1.79
CA CYS A 61 -1.78 -4.06 -1.74
C CYS A 61 -0.34 -3.53 -1.65
N GLY A 62 0.64 -4.41 -1.43
CA GLY A 62 2.06 -4.05 -1.40
C GLY A 62 2.35 -3.02 -0.33
N ASP A 63 3.22 -2.08 -0.66
CA ASP A 63 3.56 -0.93 0.17
C ASP A 63 2.53 0.22 0.05
N GLY A 64 1.40 -0.03 -0.61
CA GLY A 64 0.32 0.92 -0.84
C GLY A 64 0.64 2.06 -1.80
N ASN A 65 1.85 2.11 -2.37
CA ASN A 65 2.28 3.23 -3.19
C ASN A 65 1.32 3.50 -4.37
N GLY A 66 0.74 2.44 -4.95
CA GLY A 66 -0.25 2.52 -6.02
C GLY A 66 -1.59 3.16 -5.63
N GLU A 67 -1.96 3.11 -4.35
CA GLU A 67 -3.33 3.33 -3.90
C GLU A 67 -3.48 4.56 -3.00
N LEU A 68 -2.39 5.11 -2.46
CA LEU A 68 -2.42 6.26 -1.54
C LEU A 68 -3.17 7.47 -2.11
N ASP A 69 -2.95 7.79 -3.38
CA ASP A 69 -3.60 8.93 -4.04
C ASP A 69 -5.10 8.65 -4.25
N LEU A 70 -5.46 7.41 -4.62
CA LEU A 70 -6.84 6.97 -4.70
C LEU A 70 -7.53 7.10 -3.33
N LEU A 71 -6.92 6.60 -2.25
CA LEU A 71 -7.49 6.67 -0.91
C LEU A 71 -7.68 8.12 -0.46
N ALA A 72 -6.76 9.02 -0.78
CA ALA A 72 -6.90 10.43 -0.49
C ALA A 72 -8.08 11.06 -1.27
N LEU A 73 -8.21 10.73 -2.56
CA LEU A 73 -9.33 11.18 -3.38
C LEU A 73 -10.68 10.67 -2.86
N LEU A 74 -10.76 9.39 -2.49
CA LEU A 74 -11.97 8.80 -1.95
C LEU A 74 -12.33 9.43 -0.59
N ALA A 75 -11.35 9.59 0.31
CA ALA A 75 -11.55 10.18 1.63
C ALA A 75 -11.97 11.66 1.58
N ASN A 76 -11.62 12.37 0.49
CA ASN A 76 -12.06 13.75 0.24
C ASN A 76 -13.49 13.82 -0.31
N ARG A 77 -13.92 12.83 -1.10
CA ARG A 77 -15.22 12.86 -1.80
C ARG A 77 -16.34 12.15 -1.04
N TRP A 78 -16.02 11.19 -0.18
CA TRP A 78 -17.00 10.46 0.63
C TRP A 78 -16.81 10.74 2.12
N LYS A 79 -17.92 10.79 2.88
CA LYS A 79 -17.83 11.08 4.33
C LYS A 79 -17.13 9.96 5.10
N LYS A 80 -17.25 8.72 4.63
CA LYS A 80 -16.58 7.57 5.22
C LYS A 80 -16.11 6.59 4.14
N VAL A 81 -14.82 6.26 4.19
CA VAL A 81 -14.15 5.23 3.40
C VAL A 81 -13.61 4.18 4.36
N VAL A 82 -13.93 2.92 4.09
CA VAL A 82 -13.39 1.75 4.81
C VAL A 82 -12.51 0.98 3.86
N TYR A 83 -11.25 0.79 4.20
CA TYR A 83 -10.27 0.09 3.38
C TYR A 83 -9.79 -1.16 4.11
N HIS A 84 -9.77 -2.27 3.39
CA HIS A 84 -9.19 -3.53 3.82
C HIS A 84 -8.09 -3.91 2.83
N GLY A 85 -6.84 -3.95 3.28
CA GLY A 85 -5.70 -4.42 2.48
C GLY A 85 -5.26 -5.80 2.94
N VAL A 86 -5.00 -6.70 2.01
CA VAL A 86 -4.40 -8.01 2.29
C VAL A 86 -3.00 -8.03 1.69
N GLU A 87 -1.98 -8.15 2.53
CA GLU A 87 -0.58 -8.22 2.11
C GLU A 87 0.18 -9.22 2.99
N PRO A 88 0.61 -10.37 2.40
CA PRO A 88 1.33 -11.40 3.15
C PRO A 88 2.77 -10.98 3.48
N ASN A 89 3.35 -10.01 2.76
CA ASN A 89 4.70 -9.52 3.04
C ASN A 89 4.68 -8.47 4.17
N ALA A 90 5.21 -8.85 5.33
CA ALA A 90 5.27 -7.97 6.50
C ALA A 90 6.06 -6.67 6.28
N LEU A 91 7.10 -6.67 5.43
CA LEU A 91 7.89 -5.48 5.13
C LEU A 91 7.07 -4.48 4.31
N HIS A 92 6.38 -4.96 3.28
CA HIS A 92 5.47 -4.14 2.47
C HIS A 92 4.39 -3.51 3.33
N LYS A 93 3.76 -4.31 4.21
CA LYS A 93 2.74 -3.83 5.13
C LYS A 93 3.24 -2.73 6.07
N SER A 94 4.43 -2.94 6.66
CA SER A 94 5.06 -1.93 7.52
C SER A 94 5.35 -0.64 6.74
N GLN A 95 5.82 -0.76 5.50
CA GLN A 95 6.06 0.40 4.64
C GLN A 95 4.75 1.11 4.27
N PHE A 96 3.67 0.36 4.02
CA PHE A 96 2.37 0.94 3.73
C PHE A 96 1.86 1.79 4.90
N LEU A 97 1.92 1.28 6.14
CA LEU A 97 1.56 2.07 7.33
C LEU A 97 2.33 3.39 7.37
N LYS A 98 3.67 3.35 7.24
CA LYS A 98 4.49 4.58 7.21
C LYS A 98 4.07 5.54 6.09
N ASN A 99 3.73 5.00 4.93
CA ASN A 99 3.27 5.82 3.80
C ASN A 99 1.89 6.45 4.08
N LEU A 100 0.99 5.73 4.74
CA LEU A 100 -0.31 6.25 5.18
C LEU A 100 -0.13 7.37 6.20
N GLU A 101 0.72 7.15 7.20
CA GLU A 101 1.07 8.15 8.21
C GLU A 101 1.62 9.42 7.54
N SER A 102 2.61 9.27 6.67
CA SER A 102 3.19 10.40 5.94
C SER A 102 2.19 11.14 5.04
N LYS A 103 1.16 10.46 4.53
CA LYS A 103 0.18 11.04 3.60
C LYS A 103 -0.97 11.74 4.33
N PHE A 104 -1.40 11.20 5.47
CA PHE A 104 -2.66 11.57 6.12
C PHE A 104 -2.48 12.16 7.53
N CYS A 105 -1.33 12.00 8.18
CA CYS A 105 -1.05 12.51 9.52
C CYS A 105 0.10 13.52 9.50
N ASN A 106 -0.20 14.79 9.74
CA ASN A 106 0.81 15.74 10.25
C ASN A 106 0.86 15.60 11.78
N THR A 107 1.73 14.71 12.29
CA THR A 107 2.12 14.53 13.71
C THR A 107 1.00 14.34 14.74
N GLU A 108 0.74 13.09 15.15
CA GLU A 108 0.72 12.56 16.54
C GLU A 108 0.06 11.16 16.55
N HIS A 109 0.72 10.15 17.11
CA HIS A 109 0.33 8.74 16.98
C HIS A 109 -0.15 8.05 18.26
N LYS A 110 -1.20 7.24 18.06
CA LYS A 110 -1.51 6.02 18.80
C LYS A 110 -1.38 4.84 17.81
N VAL A 111 -0.35 4.02 17.97
CA VAL A 111 -0.23 2.71 17.29
C VAL A 111 -1.04 1.71 18.13
N LEU A 112 -1.94 0.95 17.51
CA LEU A 112 -2.68 -0.10 18.21
C LEU A 112 -2.22 -1.50 17.76
N ASN A 113 -1.83 -2.25 18.80
CA ASN A 113 -1.70 -3.69 18.99
C ASN A 113 -0.37 -4.39 18.59
N GLU A 114 0.19 -5.06 19.61
CA GLU A 114 1.46 -5.79 19.67
C GLU A 114 1.33 -7.28 19.28
N ASP A 115 0.19 -7.70 18.70
CA ASP A 115 -0.14 -9.10 18.43
C ASP A 115 0.04 -9.54 16.96
N GLY A 116 0.53 -8.65 16.08
CA GLY A 116 1.08 -8.98 14.76
C GLY A 116 0.07 -9.47 13.70
N SER A 117 -1.24 -9.48 13.99
CA SER A 117 -2.26 -10.07 13.11
C SER A 117 -2.96 -9.06 12.19
N VAL A 118 -3.22 -7.84 12.67
CA VAL A 118 -3.88 -6.77 11.90
C VAL A 118 -3.28 -5.43 12.30
N ALA A 119 -2.84 -4.63 11.32
CA ALA A 119 -2.42 -3.24 11.55
C ALA A 119 -3.50 -2.27 11.07
N GLY A 120 -3.76 -1.21 11.85
CA GLY A 120 -4.84 -0.26 11.57
C GLY A 120 -4.38 1.19 11.44
N PHE A 121 -5.09 1.96 10.62
CA PHE A 121 -4.93 3.41 10.48
C PHE A 121 -6.31 4.07 10.39
N GLN A 122 -6.52 5.20 11.08
CA GLN A 122 -7.84 5.83 11.12
C GLN A 122 -7.75 7.37 11.17
N THR A 123 -8.59 8.01 10.36
CA THR A 123 -8.93 9.44 10.41
C THR A 123 -10.45 9.61 10.55
N SER A 124 -10.94 10.85 10.51
CA SER A 124 -12.38 11.13 10.55
C SER A 124 -13.15 10.59 9.33
N SER A 125 -12.49 10.47 8.17
CA SER A 125 -13.12 10.04 6.91
C SER A 125 -12.57 8.71 6.36
N LEU A 126 -11.49 8.16 6.93
CA LEU A 126 -10.82 6.97 6.43
C LEU A 126 -10.53 5.98 7.56
N GLU A 127 -10.93 4.73 7.38
CA GLU A 127 -10.66 3.60 8.28
C GLU A 127 -9.93 2.53 7.47
N ILE A 128 -8.77 2.07 7.95
CA ILE A 128 -7.89 1.13 7.24
C ILE A 128 -7.56 -0.05 8.14
N SER A 129 -7.68 -1.26 7.60
CA SER A 129 -7.20 -2.49 8.23
C SER A 129 -6.31 -3.25 7.24
N LEU A 130 -5.12 -3.66 7.69
CA LEU A 130 -4.16 -4.44 6.91
C LEU A 130 -4.01 -5.85 7.49
N PHE A 131 -4.39 -6.85 6.71
CA PHE A 131 -4.37 -8.27 7.05
C PHE A 131 -3.14 -8.98 6.46
N ASN A 132 -2.81 -10.15 6.99
CA ASN A 132 -1.84 -11.09 6.38
C ASN A 132 -2.50 -11.93 5.29
#